data_AF-A0AAD2H565-F1
#
_entry.id   AF-A0AAD2H565-F1
#
_cell.length_a   1.000
_cell.length_b   1.000
_cell.length_c   1.000
_cell.angle_alpha   90.00
_cell.angle_beta   90.00
_cell.angle_gamma   90.00
#
_symmetry.space_group_name_H-M   'P 1'
#
loop_
_entity.id
_entity.type
_entity.pdbx_description
1 polymer ?
#
loop_
_entity_poly.entity_id
_entity_poly.type
_entity_poly.pdbx_seq_one_letter_code
_entity_poly.pdbx_strand_id
1 'polypeptide(L)'
;MNIFTKRNKIEDLSHRKTRVPLLHITRMLHSFAQRFATTGPLSELQHRSQDLADDTGNLSDAAWGSQAGFGNIAQGAPTFSLPAVPDPTSFLRLYTDDQADPSCRIKIQHGTTTLAFRYQGGVIVAVDSRATAGSYIGRYLSLAESTVMRAHLDTASGTVKKVIEINPYLLGTMAGTAADCMYWETYLGIHCRLHELREGQRISVAAASKYLSNLVFSYKGMGLSMGTMICGWDKTGPSIFYVDADGTRLQGDLFSVGSGSTFAYGVLDQGFHAGLSDEEAYDLARRSIYAAGHRDAYSGNSCNLYHIKENGWVHVGTYDLSELHFEGPHDQPGRKGYAYDIRVQGHSSSDRSTVEGRGSQNYQ
;
A
#
# COMPACT_ATOMS: atom_id res chain seq x y z
N MET A 1 -66.09 37.98 6.48
CA MET A 1 -66.50 36.56 6.32
C MET A 1 -65.53 35.76 7.19
N ASN A 2 -65.76 35.72 8.51
CA ASN A 2 -66.55 34.71 9.25
C ASN A 2 -65.92 33.29 9.19
N ILE A 3 -65.75 32.54 10.29
CA ILE A 3 -66.03 32.76 11.73
C ILE A 3 -65.31 31.66 12.56
N PHE A 4 -64.75 32.00 13.75
CA PHE A 4 -64.50 31.12 14.94
C PHE A 4 -63.52 29.91 14.79
N THR A 5 -62.90 29.36 15.85
CA THR A 5 -63.42 29.12 17.23
C THR A 5 -62.32 29.02 18.32
N LYS A 6 -62.62 29.57 19.52
CA LYS A 6 -62.13 29.27 20.91
C LYS A 6 -60.70 28.70 21.10
N ARG A 7 -59.74 29.28 21.84
CA ARG A 7 -59.70 30.11 23.08
C ARG A 7 -59.92 29.33 24.39
N ASN A 8 -59.05 29.61 25.40
CA ASN A 8 -59.09 29.26 26.84
C ASN A 8 -58.56 27.85 27.23
N LYS A 9 -57.82 27.66 28.35
CA LYS A 9 -57.40 28.58 29.44
C LYS A 9 -56.33 27.96 30.37
N ILE A 10 -55.69 28.80 31.20
CA ILE A 10 -55.22 28.52 32.58
C ILE A 10 -53.97 27.65 32.79
N GLU A 11 -52.96 27.97 33.62
CA GLU A 11 -52.45 29.15 34.43
C GLU A 11 -51.99 28.58 35.81
N ASP A 12 -50.81 28.83 36.41
CA ASP A 12 -49.57 29.56 36.03
C ASP A 12 -48.40 29.12 36.98
N LEU A 13 -47.70 30.03 37.68
CA LEU A 13 -46.79 29.90 38.84
C LEU A 13 -45.28 29.60 38.64
N SER A 14 -44.56 30.72 38.60
CA SER A 14 -43.17 30.97 38.98
C SER A 14 -42.53 30.19 40.16
N HIS A 15 -41.21 30.02 40.05
CA HIS A 15 -40.18 30.21 41.10
C HIS A 15 -39.95 29.19 42.26
N ARG A 16 -38.77 28.55 42.18
CA ARG A 16 -37.68 28.38 43.20
C ARG A 16 -37.28 26.95 43.61
N LYS A 17 -35.98 26.67 43.36
CA LYS A 17 -35.04 25.77 44.08
C LYS A 17 -35.46 24.30 44.23
N THR A 18 -34.73 23.35 43.62
CA THR A 18 -33.45 22.85 44.18
C THR A 18 -32.44 22.45 43.09
N ARG A 19 -31.16 22.81 43.24
CA ARG A 19 -30.06 22.22 42.46
C ARG A 19 -29.53 21.01 43.21
N VAL A 20 -29.46 19.86 42.54
CA VAL A 20 -28.67 18.69 42.98
C VAL A 20 -27.59 18.45 41.91
N PRO A 21 -26.30 18.32 42.25
CA PRO A 21 -25.23 18.30 41.26
C PRO A 21 -25.13 16.95 40.53
N LEU A 22 -25.02 17.03 39.20
CA LEU A 22 -24.91 15.88 38.27
C LEU A 22 -23.75 14.91 38.60
N LEU A 23 -22.74 15.39 39.36
CA LEU A 23 -21.54 14.64 39.78
C LEU A 23 -21.82 13.36 40.58
N HIS A 24 -22.96 13.27 41.26
CA HIS A 24 -23.28 12.10 42.10
C HIS A 24 -23.71 10.88 41.28
N ILE A 25 -24.38 11.08 40.13
CA ILE A 25 -24.90 9.98 39.29
C ILE A 25 -23.73 9.29 38.56
N THR A 26 -22.77 10.06 38.06
CA THR A 26 -21.56 9.51 37.40
C THR A 26 -20.70 8.69 38.36
N ARG A 27 -20.55 9.11 39.63
CA ARG A 27 -19.83 8.32 40.65
C ARG A 27 -20.55 7.02 41.01
N MET A 28 -21.89 7.03 41.05
CA MET A 28 -22.67 5.84 41.40
C MET A 28 -22.58 4.76 40.30
N LEU A 29 -22.62 5.15 39.02
CA LEU A 29 -22.41 4.26 37.88
C LEU A 29 -21.00 3.65 37.86
N HIS A 30 -19.96 4.46 38.13
CA HIS A 30 -18.58 3.98 38.21
C HIS A 30 -18.38 2.94 39.34
N SER A 31 -19.00 3.17 40.50
CA SER A 31 -18.98 2.24 41.63
C SER A 31 -19.77 0.94 41.38
N PHE A 32 -20.75 0.95 40.47
CA PHE A 32 -21.52 -0.25 40.14
C PHE A 32 -20.76 -1.15 39.17
N ALA A 33 -20.07 -0.56 38.18
CA ALA A 33 -19.18 -1.29 37.27
C ALA A 33 -18.02 -1.99 38.01
N GLN A 34 -17.41 -1.33 38.99
CA GLN A 34 -16.33 -1.92 39.80
C GLN A 34 -16.78 -3.09 40.69
N ARG A 35 -18.08 -3.22 41.03
CA ARG A 35 -18.57 -4.32 41.88
C ARG A 35 -18.81 -5.65 41.14
N PHE A 36 -18.80 -5.63 39.80
CA PHE A 36 -18.92 -6.83 38.96
C PHE A 36 -17.67 -7.08 38.11
N ALA A 37 -16.65 -6.22 38.19
CA ALA A 37 -15.33 -6.52 37.68
C ALA A 37 -14.66 -7.58 38.57
N THR A 38 -14.31 -8.70 37.95
CA THR A 38 -13.77 -9.90 38.60
C THR A 38 -12.52 -9.61 39.46
N THR A 39 -12.52 -10.12 40.69
CA THR A 39 -11.30 -10.24 41.50
C THR A 39 -10.38 -11.28 40.86
N GLY A 40 -9.40 -10.83 40.08
CA GLY A 40 -8.43 -11.69 39.41
C GLY A 40 -7.09 -10.97 39.22
N PRO A 41 -5.99 -11.70 38.98
CA PRO A 41 -4.62 -11.16 39.00
C PRO A 41 -4.34 -10.06 37.96
N LEU A 42 -5.23 -9.85 36.99
CA LEU A 42 -5.17 -8.78 35.99
C LEU A 42 -5.38 -7.38 36.59
N SER A 43 -6.25 -7.19 37.58
CA SER A 43 -6.48 -5.87 38.18
C SER A 43 -5.33 -5.45 39.12
N GLU A 44 -4.69 -6.43 39.76
CA GLU A 44 -3.53 -6.24 40.63
C GLU A 44 -2.28 -5.83 39.82
N LEU A 45 -2.14 -6.35 38.60
CA LEU A 45 -1.12 -5.92 37.63
C LEU A 45 -1.38 -4.51 37.10
N GLN A 46 -2.63 -4.12 36.85
CA GLN A 46 -2.95 -2.74 36.45
C GLN A 46 -2.59 -1.72 37.54
N HIS A 47 -2.88 -2.00 38.81
CA HIS A 47 -2.47 -1.12 39.91
C HIS A 47 -0.93 -1.01 40.00
N ARG A 48 -0.19 -2.12 39.93
CA ARG A 48 1.28 -2.09 39.88
C ARG A 48 1.85 -1.34 38.66
N SER A 49 1.17 -1.36 37.52
CA SER A 49 1.61 -0.61 36.34
C SER A 49 1.44 0.91 36.50
N GLN A 50 0.52 1.35 37.36
CA GLN A 50 0.32 2.76 37.70
C GLN A 50 1.45 3.28 38.60
N ASP A 51 1.84 2.49 39.61
CA ASP A 51 2.88 2.86 40.59
C ASP A 51 4.31 2.90 39.99
N LEU A 52 4.55 2.17 38.88
CA LEU A 52 5.82 2.15 38.16
C LEU A 52 6.04 3.35 37.21
N ALA A 53 5.03 4.21 37.02
CA ALA A 53 5.12 5.35 36.11
C ALA A 53 5.93 6.54 36.69
N ASP A 54 6.10 6.61 38.01
CA ASP A 54 6.71 7.76 38.69
C ASP A 54 8.24 7.67 38.86
N ASP A 55 8.86 6.50 38.66
CA ASP A 55 10.30 6.27 38.98
C ASP A 55 11.17 6.10 37.71
N THR A 56 11.30 7.19 36.95
CA THR A 56 12.07 7.24 35.68
C THR A 56 13.57 7.43 35.90
N GLY A 57 14.22 6.45 36.57
CA GLY A 57 15.62 6.55 37.01
C GLY A 57 16.68 5.77 36.22
N ASN A 58 16.36 4.61 35.62
CA ASN A 58 17.36 3.75 34.95
C ASN A 58 16.75 2.98 33.76
N LEU A 59 17.14 3.37 32.54
CA LEU A 59 16.80 2.66 31.31
C LEU A 59 17.90 1.63 30.99
N SER A 60 17.56 0.35 31.02
CA SER A 60 18.41 -0.74 30.52
C SER A 60 17.90 -1.23 29.16
N ASP A 61 18.79 -1.74 28.29
CA ASP A 61 18.46 -2.18 26.93
C ASP A 61 17.36 -3.25 26.84
N ALA A 62 17.08 -3.98 27.93
CA ALA A 62 15.97 -4.93 28.02
C ALA A 62 14.56 -4.29 27.96
N ALA A 63 14.44 -2.96 28.07
CA ALA A 63 13.15 -2.26 27.99
C ALA A 63 12.54 -2.25 26.58
N TRP A 64 13.37 -2.39 25.54
CA TRP A 64 13.01 -2.28 24.11
C TRP A 64 12.13 -3.41 23.53
N GLY A 65 11.58 -4.28 24.37
CA GLY A 65 10.65 -5.35 23.97
C GLY A 65 9.38 -5.46 24.83
N SER A 66 9.13 -4.53 25.76
CA SER A 66 8.00 -4.59 26.69
C SER A 66 6.94 -3.51 26.41
N GLN A 67 5.71 -3.68 26.89
CA GLN A 67 4.64 -2.67 26.77
C GLN A 67 5.02 -1.29 27.33
N ALA A 68 5.96 -1.21 28.28
CA ALA A 68 6.48 0.06 28.79
C ALA A 68 7.40 0.80 27.78
N GLY A 69 8.08 0.07 26.90
CA GLY A 69 8.89 0.65 25.81
C GLY A 69 8.06 1.30 24.69
N PHE A 70 6.77 0.97 24.60
CA PHE A 70 5.80 1.62 23.69
C PHE A 70 5.23 2.93 24.25
N GLY A 71 5.83 3.48 25.30
CA GLY A 71 5.49 4.74 25.97
C GLY A 71 5.65 6.02 25.12
N ASN A 72 5.51 5.94 23.80
CA ASN A 72 5.12 7.03 22.90
C ASN A 72 4.70 6.49 21.51
N ILE A 73 3.81 5.48 21.46
CA ILE A 73 2.89 5.39 20.31
C ILE A 73 2.13 6.72 20.29
N ALA A 74 2.38 7.56 19.28
CA ALA A 74 1.79 8.89 19.19
C ALA A 74 0.25 8.79 19.33
N GLN A 75 -0.34 9.57 20.24
CA GLN A 75 -1.78 9.55 20.50
C GLN A 75 -2.57 9.73 19.19
N GLY A 76 -3.16 8.64 18.70
CA GLY A 76 -3.91 8.61 17.44
C GLY A 76 -3.43 7.59 16.38
N ALA A 77 -2.30 6.93 16.55
CA ALA A 77 -1.91 5.79 15.69
C ALA A 77 -2.79 4.55 15.97
N PRO A 78 -3.10 3.71 14.95
CA PRO A 78 -4.05 2.61 15.09
C PRO A 78 -3.35 1.39 15.69
N THR A 79 -3.77 0.96 16.87
CA THR A 79 -3.19 -0.22 17.54
C THR A 79 -3.88 -1.51 17.08
N PHE A 80 -3.10 -2.52 16.69
CA PHE A 80 -3.62 -3.87 16.42
C PHE A 80 -3.70 -4.72 17.70
N SER A 81 -4.72 -5.57 17.79
CA SER A 81 -4.79 -6.62 18.81
C SER A 81 -3.76 -7.70 18.52
N LEU A 82 -2.64 -7.69 19.24
CA LEU A 82 -1.60 -8.71 19.09
C LEU A 82 -2.01 -10.04 19.76
N PRO A 83 -1.54 -11.20 19.24
CA PRO A 83 -1.77 -12.49 19.88
C PRO A 83 -1.22 -12.54 21.32
N ALA A 84 -1.92 -13.24 22.22
CA ALA A 84 -1.50 -13.43 23.61
C ALA A 84 -0.38 -14.48 23.75
N VAL A 85 0.77 -14.20 23.14
CA VAL A 85 2.00 -15.01 23.19
C VAL A 85 3.14 -14.19 23.83
N PRO A 86 4.18 -14.82 24.44
CA PRO A 86 5.22 -14.09 25.17
C PRO A 86 6.00 -13.06 24.34
N ASP A 87 6.25 -13.36 23.07
CA ASP A 87 6.71 -12.40 22.08
C ASP A 87 5.99 -12.65 20.73
N PRO A 88 5.05 -11.78 20.33
CA PRO A 88 4.38 -11.86 19.03
C PRO A 88 5.34 -11.78 17.84
N THR A 89 6.47 -11.08 17.99
CA THR A 89 7.45 -10.90 16.91
C THR A 89 8.21 -12.18 16.62
N SER A 90 8.81 -12.81 17.64
CA SER A 90 9.44 -14.13 17.49
C SER A 90 8.44 -15.18 17.05
N PHE A 91 7.19 -15.15 17.56
CA PHE A 91 6.14 -16.04 17.10
C PHE A 91 5.86 -15.89 15.59
N LEU A 92 5.69 -14.66 15.09
CA LEU A 92 5.46 -14.42 13.66
C LEU A 92 6.66 -14.86 12.81
N ARG A 93 7.90 -14.55 13.21
CA ARG A 93 9.11 -14.94 12.48
C ARG A 93 9.22 -16.46 12.27
N LEU A 94 8.87 -17.27 13.27
CA LEU A 94 8.82 -18.74 13.14
C LEU A 94 7.87 -19.23 12.03
N TYR A 95 6.94 -18.40 11.56
CA TYR A 95 6.01 -18.74 10.49
C TYR A 95 6.22 -17.95 9.19
N THR A 96 6.92 -16.80 9.21
CA THR A 96 7.08 -15.90 8.04
C THR A 96 8.51 -15.65 7.57
N ASP A 97 9.52 -15.93 8.39
CA ASP A 97 10.93 -15.62 8.07
C ASP A 97 11.60 -16.77 7.30
N ASP A 98 11.52 -16.71 5.97
CA ASP A 98 12.14 -17.70 5.07
C ASP A 98 13.69 -17.64 5.04
N GLN A 99 14.30 -16.61 5.64
CA GLN A 99 15.77 -16.52 5.79
C GLN A 99 16.23 -17.24 7.06
N ALA A 100 15.48 -17.11 8.16
CA ALA A 100 15.79 -17.78 9.43
C ALA A 100 15.29 -19.23 9.50
N ASP A 101 14.13 -19.54 8.91
CA ASP A 101 13.56 -20.88 8.85
C ASP A 101 13.02 -21.21 7.43
N PRO A 102 13.80 -21.97 6.62
CA PRO A 102 13.34 -22.46 5.32
C PRO A 102 12.09 -23.36 5.36
N SER A 103 11.70 -23.85 6.54
CA SER A 103 10.49 -24.64 6.79
C SER A 103 9.29 -23.81 7.29
N CYS A 104 9.44 -22.47 7.34
CA CYS A 104 8.37 -21.56 7.70
C CYS A 104 7.10 -21.80 6.85
N ARG A 105 5.92 -21.67 7.49
CA ARG A 105 4.64 -22.03 6.87
C ARG A 105 4.13 -21.01 5.86
N ILE A 106 4.57 -19.76 5.97
CA ILE A 106 4.08 -18.62 5.18
C ILE A 106 5.28 -17.96 4.50
N LYS A 107 5.65 -18.45 3.31
CA LYS A 107 6.70 -17.83 2.50
C LYS A 107 6.15 -16.56 1.86
N ILE A 108 6.60 -15.38 2.32
CA ILE A 108 6.22 -14.09 1.74
C ILE A 108 6.92 -13.95 0.38
N GLN A 109 6.22 -14.28 -0.72
CA GLN A 109 6.75 -14.14 -2.08
C GLN A 109 6.39 -12.76 -2.63
N HIS A 110 7.43 -11.97 -2.95
CA HIS A 110 7.34 -10.54 -3.27
C HIS A 110 7.04 -10.30 -4.77
N GLY A 111 6.06 -11.04 -5.29
CA GLY A 111 5.77 -11.17 -6.71
C GLY A 111 5.15 -9.92 -7.33
N THR A 112 5.96 -8.99 -7.84
CA THR A 112 5.54 -7.67 -8.34
C THR A 112 6.67 -6.96 -9.11
N THR A 113 6.31 -6.12 -10.07
CA THR A 113 7.14 -5.03 -10.57
C THR A 113 6.37 -3.72 -10.53
N THR A 114 6.92 -2.75 -9.81
CA THR A 114 6.50 -1.34 -9.85
C THR A 114 7.68 -0.49 -10.27
N LEU A 115 7.43 0.62 -10.96
CA LEU A 115 8.43 1.65 -11.24
C LEU A 115 7.80 3.04 -11.23
N ALA A 116 8.61 4.03 -10.87
CA ALA A 116 8.26 5.44 -11.01
C ALA A 116 9.50 6.25 -11.41
N PHE A 117 9.33 7.21 -12.32
CA PHE A 117 10.39 8.14 -12.69
C PHE A 117 9.88 9.56 -12.96
N ARG A 118 10.74 10.53 -12.67
CA ARG A 118 10.52 11.96 -12.84
C ARG A 118 11.20 12.46 -14.10
N TYR A 119 10.50 13.27 -14.88
CA TYR A 119 11.00 13.89 -16.11
C TYR A 119 10.33 15.27 -16.29
N GLN A 120 10.63 15.97 -17.38
CA GLN A 120 10.07 17.30 -17.66
C GLN A 120 8.54 17.39 -17.55
N GLY A 121 7.80 16.37 -17.99
CA GLY A 121 6.32 16.37 -17.96
C GLY A 121 5.71 16.10 -16.58
N GLY A 122 6.49 15.58 -15.62
CA GLY A 122 6.03 15.24 -14.28
C GLY A 122 6.59 13.92 -13.76
N VAL A 123 5.72 13.07 -13.20
CA VAL A 123 6.07 11.72 -12.76
C VAL A 123 5.25 10.69 -13.52
N ILE A 124 5.91 9.70 -14.11
CA ILE A 124 5.26 8.48 -14.59
C ILE A 124 5.33 7.41 -13.49
N VAL A 125 4.22 6.73 -13.26
CA VAL A 125 4.13 5.54 -12.40
C VAL A 125 3.58 4.40 -13.25
N ALA A 126 4.27 3.26 -13.28
CA ALA A 126 3.83 2.07 -13.98
C ALA A 126 3.99 0.82 -13.11
N VAL A 127 3.00 -0.07 -13.16
CA VAL A 127 2.97 -1.28 -12.35
C VAL A 127 2.41 -2.45 -13.14
N ASP A 128 2.87 -3.67 -12.84
CA ASP A 128 2.20 -4.89 -13.28
C ASP A 128 0.92 -5.18 -12.44
N SER A 129 0.15 -6.20 -12.80
CA SER A 129 -1.14 -6.52 -12.15
C SER A 129 -1.28 -7.98 -11.69
N ARG A 130 -0.20 -8.77 -11.73
CA ARG A 130 -0.18 -10.17 -11.28
C ARG A 130 -0.06 -10.25 -9.75
N ALA A 131 -0.87 -11.07 -9.10
CA ALA A 131 -0.64 -11.50 -7.72
C ALA A 131 -0.46 -13.01 -7.64
N THR A 132 0.40 -13.47 -6.73
CA THR A 132 0.79 -14.88 -6.61
C THR A 132 0.76 -15.33 -5.16
N ALA A 133 0.21 -16.52 -4.91
CA ALA A 133 0.23 -17.21 -3.63
C ALA A 133 1.12 -18.44 -3.76
N GLY A 134 2.42 -18.29 -3.47
CA GLY A 134 3.41 -19.25 -3.90
C GLY A 134 3.53 -19.30 -5.43
N SER A 135 3.79 -20.47 -5.99
CA SER A 135 3.80 -20.69 -7.45
C SER A 135 2.42 -20.60 -8.12
N TYR A 136 1.33 -20.44 -7.36
CA TYR A 136 -0.01 -20.29 -7.92
C TYR A 136 -0.30 -18.81 -8.19
N ILE A 137 -0.58 -18.46 -9.45
CA ILE A 137 -1.10 -17.13 -9.79
C ILE A 137 -2.52 -17.02 -9.22
N GLY A 138 -2.71 -16.09 -8.29
CA GLY A 138 -4.01 -15.79 -7.70
C GLY A 138 -4.97 -15.32 -8.79
N ARG A 139 -5.95 -16.15 -9.12
CA ARG A 139 -7.01 -15.84 -10.08
C ARG A 139 -8.38 -16.21 -9.52
N TYR A 140 -8.72 -15.63 -8.38
CA TYR A 140 -10.11 -15.58 -7.94
C TYR A 140 -10.88 -14.68 -8.90
N LEU A 141 -11.70 -15.32 -9.73
CA LEU A 141 -12.68 -14.66 -10.58
C LEU A 141 -13.55 -13.75 -9.72
N SER A 142 -13.69 -12.50 -10.14
CA SER A 142 -14.61 -11.53 -9.54
C SER A 142 -16.06 -11.90 -9.86
N LEU A 143 -16.57 -13.00 -9.29
CA LEU A 143 -17.98 -13.43 -9.32
C LEU A 143 -18.85 -12.60 -8.37
N ALA A 144 -18.52 -11.31 -8.22
CA ALA A 144 -19.32 -10.33 -7.50
C ALA A 144 -20.12 -9.51 -8.53
N GLU A 145 -21.31 -9.99 -8.90
CA GLU A 145 -22.26 -9.25 -9.76
C GLU A 145 -22.79 -7.96 -9.09
N SER A 146 -22.57 -7.78 -7.79
CA SER A 146 -23.01 -6.59 -7.05
C SER A 146 -21.99 -5.45 -7.10
N THR A 147 -22.35 -4.38 -7.81
CA THR A 147 -21.56 -3.17 -8.06
C THR A 147 -20.95 -2.52 -6.81
N VAL A 148 -21.56 -2.72 -5.64
CA VAL A 148 -21.13 -2.11 -4.36
C VAL A 148 -19.85 -2.76 -3.81
N MET A 149 -19.53 -4.01 -4.17
CA MET A 149 -18.40 -4.77 -3.61
C MET A 149 -17.12 -4.71 -4.44
N ARG A 150 -17.11 -4.03 -5.60
CA ARG A 150 -15.96 -4.00 -6.52
C ARG A 150 -14.71 -3.32 -5.95
N ALA A 151 -14.85 -2.36 -5.03
CA ALA A 151 -13.72 -1.56 -4.53
C ALA A 151 -12.85 -2.26 -3.46
N HIS A 152 -13.19 -3.47 -3.01
CA HIS A 152 -12.48 -4.16 -1.91
C HIS A 152 -11.94 -5.55 -2.27
N LEU A 153 -12.17 -6.05 -3.49
CA LEU A 153 -11.83 -7.42 -3.89
C LEU A 153 -11.03 -7.52 -5.20
N ASP A 154 -10.39 -6.43 -5.65
CA ASP A 154 -9.54 -6.42 -6.84
C ASP A 154 -8.17 -7.13 -6.63
N THR A 155 -7.81 -7.48 -5.38
CA THR A 155 -6.48 -8.03 -5.00
C THR A 155 -6.23 -9.49 -5.40
N ALA A 156 -7.22 -10.19 -5.98
CA ALA A 156 -7.09 -11.61 -6.33
C ALA A 156 -7.56 -11.98 -7.75
N SER A 157 -8.04 -11.02 -8.54
CA SER A 157 -8.13 -11.17 -9.99
C SER A 157 -6.73 -11.01 -10.61
N GLY A 158 -6.53 -11.43 -11.85
CA GLY A 158 -5.31 -11.14 -12.61
C GLY A 158 -5.18 -9.67 -13.05
N THR A 159 -5.73 -8.76 -12.25
CA THR A 159 -5.99 -7.34 -12.54
C THR A 159 -5.81 -6.51 -11.25
N VAL A 160 -4.83 -6.89 -10.42
CA VAL A 160 -4.59 -6.19 -9.15
C VAL A 160 -4.14 -4.75 -9.42
N LYS A 161 -4.86 -3.79 -8.84
CA LYS A 161 -4.47 -2.38 -8.85
C LYS A 161 -3.32 -2.16 -7.88
N LYS A 162 -2.08 -2.26 -8.36
CA LYS A 162 -0.86 -2.00 -7.57
C LYS A 162 -0.48 -0.51 -7.47
N VAL A 163 -1.29 0.38 -8.02
CA VAL A 163 -1.27 1.81 -7.70
C VAL A 163 -2.44 2.08 -6.75
N ILE A 164 -2.14 2.71 -5.62
CA ILE A 164 -3.15 3.13 -4.63
C ILE A 164 -3.36 4.64 -4.81
N GLU A 165 -4.60 5.01 -5.12
CA GLU A 165 -5.04 6.38 -5.31
C GLU A 165 -5.26 7.05 -3.94
N ILE A 166 -4.16 7.44 -3.28
CA ILE A 166 -4.18 8.01 -1.91
C ILE A 166 -5.11 9.24 -1.88
N ASN A 167 -4.80 10.25 -2.71
CA ASN A 167 -5.56 11.48 -2.93
C ASN A 167 -5.52 11.81 -4.43
N PRO A 168 -6.33 12.75 -4.98
CA PRO A 168 -6.28 13.16 -6.40
C PRO A 168 -4.93 13.75 -6.91
N TYR A 169 -3.95 13.90 -6.02
CA TYR A 169 -2.63 14.49 -6.27
C TYR A 169 -1.47 13.67 -5.65
N LEU A 170 -1.76 12.51 -5.04
CA LEU A 170 -0.77 11.58 -4.48
C LEU A 170 -1.11 10.16 -4.90
N LEU A 171 -0.12 9.45 -5.41
CA LEU A 171 -0.18 8.02 -5.69
C LEU A 171 0.83 7.29 -4.80
N GLY A 172 0.47 6.09 -4.35
CA GLY A 172 1.38 5.13 -3.75
C GLY A 172 1.45 3.85 -4.58
N THR A 173 2.47 3.01 -4.36
CA THR A 173 2.70 1.79 -5.15
C THR A 173 2.86 0.57 -4.26
N MET A 174 2.03 -0.43 -4.48
CA MET A 174 2.01 -1.66 -3.69
C MET A 174 3.06 -2.66 -4.20
N ALA A 175 4.14 -2.82 -3.43
CA ALA A 175 5.06 -3.96 -3.52
C ALA A 175 5.40 -4.49 -2.11
N GLY A 176 5.44 -5.81 -1.95
CA GLY A 176 5.44 -6.48 -0.64
C GLY A 176 4.09 -7.16 -0.37
N THR A 177 3.68 -7.26 0.88
CA THR A 177 2.37 -7.79 1.27
C THR A 177 1.27 -6.82 0.84
N ALA A 178 0.31 -7.31 0.04
CA ALA A 178 -0.77 -6.47 -0.47
C ALA A 178 -1.63 -5.82 0.63
N ALA A 179 -1.88 -6.54 1.72
CA ALA A 179 -2.63 -6.03 2.87
C ALA A 179 -1.91 -4.88 3.58
N ASP A 180 -0.58 -4.99 3.79
CA ASP A 180 0.22 -3.97 4.48
C ASP A 180 0.23 -2.65 3.69
N CYS A 181 0.50 -2.74 2.38
CA CYS A 181 0.50 -1.58 1.48
C CYS A 181 -0.88 -0.92 1.44
N MET A 182 -1.94 -1.71 1.17
CA MET A 182 -3.30 -1.21 1.05
C MET A 182 -3.80 -0.55 2.35
N TYR A 183 -3.52 -1.16 3.51
CA TYR A 183 -3.93 -0.60 4.80
C TYR A 183 -3.18 0.71 5.10
N TRP A 184 -1.85 0.71 5.04
CA TRP A 184 -1.06 1.86 5.46
C TRP A 184 -1.13 3.05 4.50
N GLU A 185 -1.25 2.82 3.20
CA GLU A 185 -1.42 3.90 2.21
C GLU A 185 -2.85 4.49 2.26
N THR A 186 -3.88 3.67 2.53
CA THR A 186 -5.23 4.19 2.80
C THR A 186 -5.27 5.02 4.08
N TYR A 187 -4.58 4.55 5.13
CA TYR A 187 -4.44 5.29 6.40
C TYR A 187 -3.66 6.60 6.20
N LEU A 188 -2.62 6.62 5.36
CA LEU A 188 -1.93 7.83 4.94
C LEU A 188 -2.91 8.80 4.25
N GLY A 189 -3.80 8.35 3.36
CA GLY A 189 -4.83 9.18 2.74
C GLY A 189 -5.74 9.90 3.75
N ILE A 190 -6.17 9.19 4.81
CA ILE A 190 -6.93 9.78 5.92
C ILE A 190 -6.13 10.89 6.61
N HIS A 191 -4.83 10.69 6.86
CA HIS A 191 -3.97 11.72 7.46
C HIS A 191 -3.70 12.91 6.54
N CYS A 192 -3.45 12.67 5.26
CA CYS A 192 -3.31 13.71 4.24
C CYS A 192 -4.57 14.58 4.18
N ARG A 193 -5.77 13.97 4.25
CA ARG A 193 -7.04 14.70 4.28
C ARG A 193 -7.26 15.45 5.60
N LEU A 194 -6.88 14.88 6.74
CA LEU A 194 -6.97 15.53 8.04
C LEU A 194 -6.02 16.74 8.15
N HIS A 195 -4.82 16.65 7.57
CA HIS A 195 -3.89 17.78 7.44
C HIS A 195 -4.50 18.89 6.59
N GLU A 196 -5.07 18.56 5.42
CA GLU A 196 -5.72 19.54 4.53
C GLU A 196 -6.88 20.28 5.21
N LEU A 197 -7.66 19.59 6.06
CA LEU A 197 -8.75 20.20 6.84
C LEU A 197 -8.27 21.07 8.01
N ARG A 198 -7.07 20.82 8.56
CA ARG A 198 -6.50 21.59 9.68
C ARG A 198 -5.75 22.83 9.21
N GLU A 199 -4.89 22.66 8.20
CA GLU A 199 -3.98 23.71 7.72
C GLU A 199 -4.59 24.53 6.57
N GLY A 200 -5.73 24.10 6.01
CA GLY A 200 -6.36 24.73 4.85
C GLY A 200 -5.55 24.61 3.54
N GLN A 201 -4.52 23.76 3.52
CA GLN A 201 -3.63 23.54 2.38
C GLN A 201 -3.29 22.06 2.20
N ARG A 202 -3.02 21.65 0.95
CA ARG A 202 -2.57 20.28 0.64
C ARG A 202 -1.23 19.98 1.29
N ILE A 203 -1.08 18.74 1.78
CA ILE A 203 0.18 18.20 2.30
C ILE A 203 1.24 18.10 1.19
N SER A 204 2.52 18.29 1.53
CA SER A 204 3.63 18.04 0.59
C SER A 204 3.93 16.55 0.45
N VAL A 205 4.47 16.13 -0.69
CA VAL A 205 4.91 14.74 -0.93
C VAL A 205 6.01 14.36 0.08
N ALA A 206 6.87 15.33 0.41
CA ALA A 206 7.89 15.19 1.44
C ALA A 206 7.32 14.92 2.83
N ALA A 207 6.24 15.59 3.23
CA ALA A 207 5.58 15.38 4.52
C ALA A 207 4.79 14.06 4.56
N ALA A 208 4.04 13.74 3.50
CA ALA A 208 3.29 12.48 3.39
C ALA A 208 4.22 11.25 3.49
N SER A 209 5.31 11.23 2.71
CA SER A 209 6.32 10.17 2.79
C SER A 209 7.01 10.11 4.16
N LYS A 210 7.28 11.25 4.81
CA LYS A 210 7.90 11.26 6.14
C LYS A 210 6.96 10.72 7.21
N TYR A 211 5.67 11.07 7.14
CA TYR A 211 4.63 10.50 8.01
C TYR A 211 4.59 8.97 7.90
N LEU A 212 4.49 8.45 6.67
CA LEU A 212 4.49 7.00 6.44
C LEU A 212 5.76 6.32 6.97
N SER A 213 6.94 6.87 6.69
CA SER A 213 8.21 6.28 7.17
C SER A 213 8.31 6.23 8.70
N ASN A 214 7.81 7.25 9.42
CA ASN A 214 7.78 7.25 10.88
C ASN A 214 6.78 6.22 11.43
N LEU A 215 5.64 6.08 10.75
CA LEU A 215 4.59 5.15 11.13
C LEU A 215 5.07 3.70 10.98
N VAL A 216 5.65 3.31 9.84
CA VAL A 216 6.11 1.93 9.63
C VAL A 216 7.30 1.59 10.52
N PHE A 217 8.18 2.56 10.79
CA PHE A 217 9.27 2.39 11.75
C PHE A 217 8.79 2.03 13.16
N SER A 218 7.60 2.47 13.58
CA SER A 218 7.02 2.07 14.89
C SER A 218 6.58 0.59 14.95
N TYR A 219 6.45 -0.07 13.80
CA TYR A 219 6.19 -1.50 13.64
C TYR A 219 7.42 -2.27 13.13
N LYS A 220 8.61 -1.65 13.14
CA LYS A 220 9.84 -2.27 12.64
C LYS A 220 10.11 -3.59 13.37
N GLY A 221 10.41 -4.62 12.59
CA GLY A 221 10.68 -5.96 13.09
C GLY A 221 9.45 -6.83 13.33
N MET A 222 8.22 -6.28 13.37
CA MET A 222 6.96 -7.02 13.60
C MET A 222 6.44 -7.82 12.37
N GLY A 223 7.25 -7.94 11.31
CA GLY A 223 6.92 -8.74 10.13
C GLY A 223 6.13 -8.02 9.03
N LEU A 224 6.03 -6.69 9.07
CA LEU A 224 5.52 -5.91 7.92
C LEU A 224 6.41 -6.14 6.68
N SER A 225 5.80 -6.31 5.51
CA SER A 225 6.49 -6.27 4.22
C SER A 225 5.83 -5.25 3.30
N MET A 226 6.51 -4.12 3.11
CA MET A 226 6.08 -3.04 2.24
C MET A 226 7.31 -2.32 1.68
N GLY A 227 7.30 -2.04 0.39
CA GLY A 227 8.18 -1.10 -0.29
C GLY A 227 7.35 -0.29 -1.27
N THR A 228 7.12 0.98 -0.97
CA THR A 228 6.20 1.84 -1.72
C THR A 228 6.86 3.14 -2.18
N MET A 229 6.44 3.63 -3.34
CA MET A 229 6.87 4.90 -3.91
C MET A 229 5.74 5.91 -3.76
N ILE A 230 5.88 6.84 -2.83
CA ILE A 230 4.97 7.96 -2.66
C ILE A 230 5.31 9.02 -3.71
N CYS A 231 4.46 9.11 -4.73
CA CYS A 231 4.63 9.94 -5.91
C CYS A 231 3.61 11.08 -5.89
N GLY A 232 4.02 12.29 -6.23
CA GLY A 232 3.11 13.43 -6.27
C GLY A 232 3.73 14.70 -6.86
N TRP A 233 2.90 15.73 -6.93
CA TRP A 233 3.31 17.08 -7.29
C TRP A 233 2.89 18.04 -6.18
N ASP A 234 3.84 18.82 -5.65
CA ASP A 234 3.57 19.85 -4.64
C ASP A 234 4.23 21.20 -5.01
N LYS A 235 4.29 22.14 -4.06
CA LYS A 235 4.86 23.48 -4.26
C LYS A 235 6.35 23.47 -4.65
N THR A 236 7.05 22.35 -4.45
CA THR A 236 8.45 22.14 -4.85
C THR A 236 8.58 21.45 -6.22
N GLY A 237 7.46 21.10 -6.86
CA GLY A 237 7.39 20.41 -8.15
C GLY A 237 7.11 18.90 -8.01
N PRO A 238 7.36 18.13 -9.08
CA PRO A 238 7.22 16.68 -9.06
C PRO A 238 8.27 16.03 -8.14
N SER A 239 7.86 15.09 -7.30
CA SER A 239 8.73 14.37 -6.37
C SER A 239 8.31 12.91 -6.20
N ILE A 240 9.31 12.05 -6.00
CA ILE A 240 9.15 10.63 -5.71
C ILE A 240 9.92 10.31 -4.42
N PHE A 241 9.28 9.62 -3.50
CA PHE A 241 9.91 9.11 -2.29
C PHE A 241 9.68 7.61 -2.15
N TYR A 242 10.76 6.84 -2.16
CA TYR A 242 10.74 5.44 -1.74
C TYR A 242 10.64 5.35 -0.21
N VAL A 243 9.75 4.50 0.30
CA VAL A 243 9.55 4.19 1.72
C VAL A 243 9.42 2.67 1.90
N ASP A 244 10.14 2.09 2.85
CA ASP A 244 10.06 0.66 3.17
C ASP A 244 9.62 0.39 4.62
N ALA A 245 9.30 -0.88 4.90
CA ALA A 245 8.93 -1.37 6.23
C ALA A 245 10.04 -1.24 7.30
N ASP A 246 11.29 -1.05 6.90
CA ASP A 246 12.42 -0.80 7.80
C ASP A 246 12.49 0.67 8.26
N GLY A 247 11.66 1.54 7.69
CA GLY A 247 11.61 2.99 7.94
C GLY A 247 12.57 3.78 7.07
N THR A 248 13.20 3.15 6.07
CA THR A 248 14.02 3.86 5.07
C THR A 248 13.14 4.85 4.32
N ARG A 249 13.69 6.02 4.00
CA ARG A 249 13.01 7.02 3.18
C ARG A 249 14.02 7.72 2.28
N LEU A 250 13.94 7.46 0.97
CA LEU A 250 14.85 8.01 -0.03
C LEU A 250 14.08 8.92 -1.00
N GLN A 251 14.64 10.08 -1.33
CA GLN A 251 14.19 10.89 -2.45
C GLN A 251 15.05 10.54 -3.67
N GLY A 252 14.44 10.51 -4.86
CA GLY A 252 15.16 10.20 -6.09
C GLY A 252 14.34 10.50 -7.34
N ASP A 253 15.00 10.48 -8.48
CA ASP A 253 14.39 10.69 -9.79
C ASP A 253 13.80 9.43 -10.41
N LEU A 254 14.28 8.25 -10.01
CA LEU A 254 13.90 6.98 -10.62
C LEU A 254 14.01 5.85 -9.59
N PHE A 255 12.95 5.05 -9.46
CA PHE A 255 12.90 3.87 -8.61
C PHE A 255 12.15 2.73 -9.30
N SER A 256 12.55 1.49 -9.01
CA SER A 256 11.75 0.31 -9.29
C SER A 256 11.80 -0.67 -8.11
N VAL A 257 10.66 -1.24 -7.75
CA VAL A 257 10.47 -2.03 -6.53
C VAL A 257 9.69 -3.32 -6.83
N GLY A 258 10.11 -4.42 -6.21
CA GLY A 258 9.52 -5.76 -6.36
C GLY A 258 10.47 -6.76 -7.04
N SER A 259 10.03 -8.02 -7.17
CA SER A 259 10.80 -9.13 -7.75
C SER A 259 11.36 -8.86 -9.15
N GLY A 260 10.62 -8.18 -10.03
CA GLY A 260 11.09 -7.88 -11.39
C GLY A 260 11.79 -6.53 -11.55
N SER A 261 12.07 -5.81 -10.46
CA SER A 261 12.68 -4.47 -10.48
C SER A 261 14.00 -4.40 -11.25
N THR A 262 14.89 -5.38 -11.10
CA THR A 262 16.18 -5.44 -11.79
C THR A 262 16.05 -5.53 -13.30
N PHE A 263 15.00 -6.19 -13.81
CA PHE A 263 14.70 -6.24 -15.25
C PHE A 263 14.13 -4.91 -15.76
N ALA A 264 13.33 -4.22 -14.94
CA ALA A 264 12.81 -2.89 -15.27
C ALA A 264 13.93 -1.84 -15.32
N TYR A 265 14.82 -1.79 -14.32
CA TYR A 265 16.01 -0.92 -14.32
C TYR A 265 16.84 -1.09 -15.60
N GLY A 266 17.10 -2.33 -16.03
CA GLY A 266 17.88 -2.60 -17.24
C GLY A 266 17.32 -2.01 -18.54
N VAL A 267 16.02 -1.68 -18.60
CA VAL A 267 15.38 -0.98 -19.75
C VAL A 267 15.24 0.51 -19.47
N LEU A 268 14.86 0.89 -18.25
CA LEU A 268 14.74 2.28 -17.82
C LEU A 268 16.06 3.03 -18.01
N ASP A 269 17.17 2.51 -17.48
CA ASP A 269 18.47 3.19 -17.48
C ASP A 269 19.07 3.34 -18.89
N GLN A 270 18.59 2.57 -19.88
CA GLN A 270 19.00 2.70 -21.28
C GLN A 270 18.23 3.78 -22.04
N GLY A 271 16.96 4.02 -21.68
CA GLY A 271 16.07 4.95 -22.39
C GLY A 271 15.75 6.24 -21.65
N PHE A 272 16.07 6.34 -20.36
CA PHE A 272 15.72 7.49 -19.53
C PHE A 272 16.60 8.71 -19.79
N HIS A 273 15.96 9.86 -20.05
CA HIS A 273 16.59 11.18 -20.00
C HIS A 273 15.57 12.23 -19.55
N ALA A 274 16.05 13.34 -18.97
CA ALA A 274 15.17 14.36 -18.38
C ALA A 274 14.22 15.02 -19.40
N GLY A 275 14.67 15.17 -20.65
CA GLY A 275 13.92 15.79 -21.76
C GLY A 275 13.09 14.84 -22.62
N LEU A 276 12.56 13.74 -22.05
CA LEU A 276 11.58 12.87 -22.72
C LEU A 276 10.27 13.63 -22.99
N SER A 277 9.62 13.36 -24.12
CA SER A 277 8.21 13.73 -24.32
C SER A 277 7.27 12.79 -23.55
N ASP A 278 6.03 13.23 -23.31
CA ASP A 278 4.99 12.42 -22.65
C ASP A 278 4.85 11.02 -23.30
N GLU A 279 4.80 10.96 -24.63
CA GLU A 279 4.65 9.70 -25.39
C GLU A 279 5.86 8.78 -25.26
N GLU A 280 7.09 9.32 -25.31
CA GLU A 280 8.32 8.55 -25.10
C GLU A 280 8.44 8.04 -23.66
N ALA A 281 7.98 8.82 -22.68
CA ALA A 281 7.93 8.43 -21.29
C ALA A 281 6.92 7.29 -21.05
N TYR A 282 5.71 7.36 -21.63
CA TYR A 282 4.73 6.26 -21.58
C TYR A 282 5.27 4.99 -22.23
N ASP A 283 5.91 5.13 -23.39
CA ASP A 283 6.53 4.06 -24.15
C ASP A 283 7.66 3.37 -23.36
N LEU A 284 8.59 4.14 -22.78
CA LEU A 284 9.65 3.65 -21.90
C LEU A 284 9.11 2.90 -20.68
N ALA A 285 8.09 3.45 -20.01
CA ALA A 285 7.46 2.83 -18.85
C ALA A 285 6.81 1.49 -19.19
N ARG A 286 6.01 1.43 -20.28
CA ARG A 286 5.37 0.19 -20.76
C ARG A 286 6.39 -0.87 -21.15
N ARG A 287 7.45 -0.51 -21.88
CA ARG A 287 8.54 -1.44 -22.23
C ARG A 287 9.24 -2.02 -20.99
N SER A 288 9.43 -1.20 -19.97
CA SER A 288 10.14 -1.60 -18.74
C SER A 288 9.30 -2.60 -17.92
N ILE A 289 7.99 -2.36 -17.75
CA ILE A 289 7.08 -3.34 -17.13
C ILE A 289 6.94 -4.60 -18.00
N TYR A 290 6.88 -4.47 -19.34
CA TYR A 290 6.87 -5.62 -20.24
C TYR A 290 8.15 -6.48 -20.11
N ALA A 291 9.33 -5.88 -20.08
CA ALA A 291 10.59 -6.60 -19.94
C ALA A 291 10.67 -7.37 -18.61
N ALA A 292 10.20 -6.76 -17.53
CA ALA A 292 10.08 -7.42 -16.24
C ALA A 292 9.04 -8.54 -16.24
N GLY A 293 7.79 -8.28 -16.67
CA GLY A 293 6.71 -9.29 -16.73
C GLY A 293 6.95 -10.43 -17.73
N HIS A 294 7.92 -10.29 -18.63
CA HIS A 294 8.39 -11.38 -19.49
C HIS A 294 9.49 -12.23 -18.85
N ARG A 295 10.28 -11.69 -17.90
CA ARG A 295 11.45 -12.37 -17.31
C ARG A 295 11.22 -12.86 -15.88
N ASP A 296 10.50 -12.10 -15.07
CA ASP A 296 10.07 -12.49 -13.74
C ASP A 296 8.77 -13.31 -13.83
N ALA A 297 8.79 -14.53 -13.30
CA ALA A 297 7.62 -15.40 -13.26
C ALA A 297 6.45 -14.80 -12.45
N TYR A 298 6.76 -13.97 -11.45
CA TYR A 298 5.78 -13.44 -10.52
C TYR A 298 5.19 -12.09 -10.92
N SER A 299 5.75 -11.42 -11.93
CA SER A 299 5.21 -10.19 -12.51
C SER A 299 4.45 -10.48 -13.80
N GLY A 300 3.40 -9.71 -14.09
CA GLY A 300 2.84 -9.66 -15.44
C GLY A 300 1.36 -9.31 -15.53
N ASN A 301 0.66 -10.01 -16.45
CA ASN A 301 -0.72 -9.78 -16.86
C ASN A 301 -0.91 -8.45 -17.60
N SER A 302 -1.10 -7.33 -16.89
CA SER A 302 -1.26 -6.01 -17.50
C SER A 302 -0.38 -4.94 -16.85
N CYS A 303 0.07 -3.97 -17.65
CA CYS A 303 0.72 -2.74 -17.22
C CYS A 303 -0.35 -1.67 -16.98
N ASN A 304 -0.50 -1.19 -15.76
CA ASN A 304 -1.29 0.02 -15.46
C ASN A 304 -0.35 1.23 -15.43
N LEU A 305 -0.71 2.28 -16.18
CA LEU A 305 0.12 3.47 -16.38
C LEU A 305 -0.60 4.72 -15.87
N TYR A 306 0.07 5.48 -15.02
CA TYR A 306 -0.40 6.74 -14.45
C TYR A 306 0.62 7.86 -14.71
N HIS A 307 0.11 9.07 -14.92
CA HIS A 307 0.91 10.29 -15.10
C HIS A 307 0.47 11.34 -14.08
N ILE A 308 1.39 11.78 -13.22
CA ILE A 308 1.19 12.85 -12.26
C ILE A 308 1.65 14.18 -12.87
N LYS A 309 0.71 15.11 -13.04
CA LYS A 309 0.92 16.50 -13.45
C LYS A 309 0.61 17.46 -12.30
N GLU A 310 0.88 18.75 -12.49
CA GLU A 310 0.66 19.79 -11.47
C GLU A 310 -0.79 19.87 -10.95
N ASN A 311 -1.78 19.57 -11.81
CA ASN A 311 -3.19 19.60 -11.46
C ASN A 311 -3.68 18.32 -10.74
N GLY A 312 -2.91 17.23 -10.76
CA GLY A 312 -3.28 15.92 -10.22
C GLY A 312 -2.74 14.78 -11.08
N TRP A 313 -3.11 13.55 -10.73
CA TRP A 313 -2.78 12.38 -11.55
C TRP A 313 -3.87 12.05 -12.57
N VAL A 314 -3.46 11.41 -13.66
CA VAL A 314 -4.32 10.88 -14.73
C VAL A 314 -3.96 9.42 -14.96
N HIS A 315 -4.95 8.54 -15.00
CA HIS A 315 -4.76 7.17 -15.48
C HIS A 315 -4.65 7.21 -17.01
N VAL A 316 -3.48 6.85 -17.55
CA VAL A 316 -3.18 6.88 -18.98
C VAL A 316 -3.79 5.67 -19.68
N GLY A 317 -3.70 4.49 -19.06
CA GLY A 317 -4.30 3.28 -19.58
C GLY A 317 -3.81 1.99 -18.92
N THR A 318 -4.54 0.91 -19.19
CA THR A 318 -4.19 -0.46 -18.84
C THR A 318 -3.88 -1.23 -20.12
N TYR A 319 -2.71 -1.86 -20.20
CA TYR A 319 -2.22 -2.55 -21.40
C TYR A 319 -1.92 -4.01 -21.08
N ASP A 320 -2.49 -4.99 -21.79
CA ASP A 320 -2.14 -6.40 -21.59
C ASP A 320 -0.72 -6.68 -22.12
N LEU A 321 0.11 -7.37 -21.33
CA LEU A 321 1.50 -7.63 -21.70
C LEU A 321 1.64 -8.65 -22.84
N SER A 322 0.63 -9.48 -23.06
CA SER A 322 0.55 -10.44 -24.17
C SER A 322 0.24 -9.70 -25.47
N GLU A 323 -0.72 -8.77 -25.44
CA GLU A 323 -1.02 -7.89 -26.58
C GLU A 323 0.21 -7.02 -26.91
N LEU A 324 0.84 -6.40 -25.91
CA LEU A 324 2.11 -5.68 -26.09
C LEU A 324 3.25 -6.57 -26.65
N HIS A 325 3.23 -7.88 -26.38
CA HIS A 325 4.22 -8.82 -26.90
C HIS A 325 4.00 -9.13 -28.38
N PHE A 326 2.77 -9.48 -28.78
CA PHE A 326 2.46 -9.96 -30.14
C PHE A 326 2.06 -8.84 -31.11
N GLU A 327 1.18 -7.95 -30.68
CA GLU A 327 0.53 -6.92 -31.52
C GLU A 327 1.19 -5.55 -31.34
N GLY A 328 1.61 -5.24 -30.11
CA GLY A 328 2.21 -3.95 -29.74
C GLY A 328 1.21 -2.99 -29.07
N PRO A 329 1.60 -1.74 -28.81
CA PRO A 329 0.74 -0.74 -28.17
C PRO A 329 -0.39 -0.28 -29.12
N HIS A 330 -1.66 -0.56 -28.76
CA HIS A 330 -2.86 -0.18 -29.53
C HIS A 330 -3.00 1.33 -29.80
N ASP A 331 -2.42 2.17 -28.93
CA ASP A 331 -2.36 3.62 -29.08
C ASP A 331 -1.42 4.09 -30.22
N GLN A 332 -0.61 3.20 -30.80
CA GLN A 332 0.29 3.50 -31.91
C GLN A 332 0.14 2.47 -33.06
N PRO A 333 -0.98 2.51 -33.82
CA PRO A 333 -1.28 1.53 -34.85
C PRO A 333 -0.17 1.42 -35.91
N GLY A 334 0.32 0.20 -36.13
CA GLY A 334 1.41 -0.10 -37.07
C GLY A 334 2.79 -0.29 -36.42
N ARG A 335 2.95 -0.03 -35.11
CA ARG A 335 4.10 -0.58 -34.37
C ARG A 335 3.95 -2.09 -34.21
N LYS A 336 5.07 -2.80 -34.29
CA LYS A 336 5.12 -4.25 -34.03
C LYS A 336 5.24 -4.56 -32.54
N GLY A 337 4.82 -5.77 -32.16
CA GLY A 337 4.93 -6.30 -30.81
C GLY A 337 6.35 -6.26 -30.23
N TYR A 338 6.46 -5.97 -28.93
CA TYR A 338 7.74 -5.73 -28.27
C TYR A 338 8.64 -6.97 -28.30
N ALA A 339 9.72 -6.87 -29.08
CA ALA A 339 10.73 -7.90 -29.27
C ALA A 339 10.26 -9.24 -29.87
N TYR A 340 9.02 -9.36 -30.38
CA TYR A 340 8.56 -10.58 -31.04
C TYR A 340 9.38 -10.86 -32.31
N ASP A 341 9.41 -9.93 -33.28
CA ASP A 341 10.20 -10.09 -34.52
C ASP A 341 11.69 -10.33 -34.25
N ILE A 342 12.26 -9.66 -33.23
CA ILE A 342 13.69 -9.74 -32.88
C ILE A 342 14.06 -11.15 -32.39
N ARG A 343 13.16 -11.80 -31.63
CA ARG A 343 13.38 -13.14 -31.07
C ARG A 343 13.02 -14.25 -32.05
N VAL A 344 11.94 -14.04 -32.81
CA VAL A 344 11.38 -15.03 -33.73
C VAL A 344 12.18 -15.04 -35.04
N GLN A 345 12.68 -13.89 -35.51
CA GLN A 345 13.41 -13.74 -36.79
C GLN A 345 12.67 -14.33 -38.01
N GLY A 346 11.34 -14.46 -37.91
CA GLY A 346 10.49 -15.12 -38.91
C GLY A 346 10.25 -16.62 -38.69
N HIS A 347 10.88 -17.26 -37.69
CA HIS A 347 10.73 -18.69 -37.37
C HIS A 347 9.58 -18.98 -36.39
N SER A 348 8.45 -19.43 -36.92
CA SER A 348 7.31 -19.90 -36.12
C SER A 348 7.43 -21.40 -35.80
N SER A 349 6.82 -21.87 -34.71
CA SER A 349 6.66 -23.30 -34.44
C SER A 349 5.75 -24.02 -35.46
N SER A 350 5.08 -23.29 -36.33
CA SER A 350 4.36 -23.81 -37.51
C SER A 350 5.28 -24.13 -38.69
N ASP A 351 6.53 -23.66 -38.69
CA ASP A 351 7.43 -23.78 -39.82
C ASP A 351 8.02 -25.19 -39.88
N ARG A 352 7.35 -26.07 -40.62
CA ARG A 352 7.78 -27.46 -40.84
C ARG A 352 9.08 -27.61 -41.67
N SER A 353 9.78 -26.53 -41.97
CA SER A 353 10.96 -26.51 -42.84
C SER A 353 12.28 -26.61 -42.06
N THR A 354 12.55 -27.74 -41.37
CA THR A 354 13.92 -28.24 -41.04
C THR A 354 13.97 -29.62 -40.35
N VAL A 355 13.04 -30.56 -40.62
CA VAL A 355 13.17 -31.96 -40.13
C VAL A 355 13.86 -32.88 -41.16
N GLU A 356 13.82 -32.52 -42.44
CA GLU A 356 14.57 -33.21 -43.50
C GLU A 356 15.86 -32.43 -43.82
N GLY A 357 17.03 -32.91 -43.36
CA GLY A 357 18.30 -32.33 -43.82
C GLY A 357 19.52 -32.41 -42.87
N ARG A 358 19.36 -32.74 -41.58
CA ARG A 358 20.52 -33.03 -40.70
C ARG A 358 20.79 -34.53 -40.66
N GLY A 359 21.50 -34.98 -41.70
CA GLY A 359 22.06 -36.31 -41.76
C GLY A 359 23.04 -36.58 -40.61
N SER A 360 23.21 -37.86 -40.31
CA SER A 360 24.09 -38.41 -39.28
C SER A 360 25.49 -37.80 -39.36
N GLN A 361 25.90 -37.07 -38.32
CA GLN A 361 27.32 -36.90 -37.99
C GLN A 361 27.58 -37.48 -36.62
N ASN A 362 28.57 -38.37 -36.57
CA ASN A 362 28.89 -39.17 -35.40
C ASN A 362 29.45 -38.30 -34.28
N TYR A 363 28.99 -38.53 -33.05
CA TYR A 363 29.83 -38.26 -31.88
C TYR A 363 30.79 -39.44 -31.71
N GLN A 364 32.09 -39.16 -31.79
CA GLN A 364 33.15 -39.93 -31.15
C GLN A 364 33.51 -39.24 -29.84
#